data_AF-A0A4Y9Z5T0-F1
#
_entry.id   AF-A0A4Y9Z5T0-F1
#
_cell.length_a   1.000
_cell.length_b   1.000
_cell.length_c   1.000
_cell.angle_alpha   90.00
_cell.angle_beta   90.00
_cell.angle_gamma   90.00
#
_symmetry.space_group_name_H-M   'P 1'
#
loop_
_entity.id
_entity.type
_entity.pdbx_description
1 polymer ?
#
loop_
_entity_poly.entity_id
_entity_poly.type
_entity_poly.pdbx_seq_one_letter_code
_entity_poly.pdbx_strand_id
1 'polypeptide(L)'
;MANQEIARRIHLSTEVAHDGATGYPPGFDCTDELIGYVQLLQGCCCSYYEVDESNDLGRAYSEAFTRINARSIKEVANGVLAGNAEDVVEFGMRFCTGSGGAEKNVATALSAWEHIVSPSSDMPPLSQPPSRRVLAIAYALQAKVYDDRAFVDITRGRLQISDLLRAAKAANAGAALGLVAPIVLRVAEYVATGPVPFRELPEFVGLEDMWRAWDRRVEEMAREQLVRDRKVARAPNAYRCAMKGCGIEGTKKAALMSFLSFAEHDLSPDFQLTDELTDYVQLLQGCCRSYGDDVDFNDLFKEAFARLRSRNIRELSVGALAGRMEDMIELGMRLYTGCGGVVKDIPEALTTWQHITSPSSPPSQPPPRRILAIAYALQAKVYKDRAHVNKETIQIDDLRRAAIAADAAAAQGLVTPIVLNIAQYAAMPLGLPSNAYQSFKKLPEFACLTDLWRVWRRRNGEIEREQQARDRKVARAPNAYRCAAEGCGIEGTKKATLLSKECQKKDWKRHKRMCKPGAPVFAGVSTSNGAKTASQRSSDAVSSERSPWDEEFLPQDPGRERMITVPTPGRPGHSLQISSSMMTPAMLKDLKEEIARP
;
A
#
# COMPACT_ATOMS: atom_id res chain seq x y z
N MET A 1 -36.47 -28.97 -4.52
CA MET A 1 -35.05 -29.39 -4.58
C MET A 1 -34.08 -28.23 -4.26
N ALA A 2 -34.32 -26.99 -4.69
CA ALA A 2 -33.46 -25.83 -4.35
C ALA A 2 -33.39 -25.52 -2.84
N ASN A 3 -34.52 -25.54 -2.11
CA ASN A 3 -34.55 -25.34 -0.65
C ASN A 3 -33.77 -26.43 0.13
N GLN A 4 -33.68 -27.65 -0.42
CA GLN A 4 -32.91 -28.74 0.18
C GLN A 4 -31.41 -28.58 -0.06
N GLU A 5 -30.99 -28.02 -1.20
CA GLU A 5 -29.57 -27.78 -1.51
C GLU A 5 -29.01 -26.62 -0.67
N ILE A 6 -29.79 -25.56 -0.44
CA ILE A 6 -29.40 -24.47 0.46
C ILE A 6 -29.36 -24.95 1.92
N ALA A 7 -30.38 -25.69 2.37
CA ALA A 7 -30.36 -26.30 3.71
C ALA A 7 -29.19 -27.29 3.89
N ARG A 8 -28.86 -28.07 2.86
CA ARG A 8 -27.72 -29.01 2.85
C ARG A 8 -26.38 -28.28 2.91
N ARG A 9 -26.23 -27.15 2.20
CA ARG A 9 -25.03 -26.30 2.28
C ARG A 9 -24.89 -25.61 3.64
N ILE A 10 -25.98 -25.16 4.24
CA ILE A 10 -26.02 -24.65 5.63
C ILE A 10 -25.59 -25.74 6.62
N HIS A 11 -25.92 -27.01 6.35
CA HIS A 11 -25.57 -28.14 7.23
C HIS A 11 -24.11 -28.60 7.07
N LEU A 12 -23.52 -28.52 5.88
CA LEU A 12 -22.16 -29.02 5.60
C LEU A 12 -21.01 -28.15 6.15
N SER A 13 -21.24 -26.86 6.44
CA SER A 13 -20.20 -25.96 6.97
C SER A 13 -20.01 -26.01 8.50
N THR A 14 -20.38 -27.11 9.19
CA THR A 14 -20.67 -27.07 10.64
C THR A 14 -19.69 -27.77 11.60
N GLU A 15 -18.47 -28.14 11.20
CA GLU A 15 -17.48 -28.75 12.10
C GLU A 15 -16.16 -27.96 12.20
N VAL A 16 -16.10 -26.92 13.05
CA VAL A 16 -14.86 -26.46 13.73
C VAL A 16 -15.23 -25.91 15.11
N ALA A 17 -14.47 -26.31 16.13
CA ALA A 17 -14.72 -26.13 17.55
C ALA A 17 -14.49 -24.69 18.07
N HIS A 18 -15.28 -24.34 19.09
CA HIS A 18 -15.16 -23.13 19.92
C HIS A 18 -14.25 -23.39 21.13
N ASP A 19 -13.49 -22.37 21.56
CA ASP A 19 -13.21 -22.16 22.98
C ASP A 19 -12.93 -20.69 23.33
N GLY A 20 -13.54 -20.24 24.45
CA GLY A 20 -13.02 -19.25 25.42
C GLY A 20 -12.89 -17.75 25.08
N ALA A 21 -13.72 -16.92 25.69
CA ALA A 21 -13.75 -15.45 25.60
C ALA A 21 -12.82 -14.70 26.57
N THR A 22 -12.14 -13.63 26.11
CA THR A 22 -11.79 -12.43 26.92
C THR A 22 -11.59 -11.15 26.06
N GLY A 23 -12.41 -10.11 26.31
CA GLY A 23 -12.03 -8.70 26.54
C GLY A 23 -11.25 -7.82 25.53
N TYR A 24 -10.91 -8.31 24.34
CA TYR A 24 -9.88 -7.87 23.36
C TYR A 24 -8.60 -8.72 23.49
N PRO A 25 -8.35 -9.65 22.56
CA PRO A 25 -7.27 -10.62 22.70
C PRO A 25 -5.91 -10.03 22.24
N PRO A 26 -4.81 -10.36 22.92
CA PRO A 26 -3.48 -10.26 22.32
C PRO A 26 -3.41 -11.27 21.17
N GLY A 27 -3.08 -10.79 19.96
CA GLY A 27 -3.07 -11.62 18.73
C GLY A 27 -4.15 -11.22 17.71
N PHE A 28 -4.39 -9.91 17.54
CA PHE A 28 -5.32 -9.40 16.54
C PHE A 28 -4.74 -9.60 15.14
N ASP A 29 -5.02 -10.74 14.52
CA ASP A 29 -4.68 -10.99 13.12
C ASP A 29 -5.71 -10.28 12.24
N CYS A 30 -5.27 -9.21 11.58
CA CYS A 30 -6.06 -8.52 10.57
C CYS A 30 -6.12 -9.42 9.33
N THR A 31 -7.09 -10.33 9.30
CA THR A 31 -7.24 -11.27 8.18
C THR A 31 -7.83 -10.57 6.97
N ASP A 32 -7.53 -11.08 5.76
CA ASP A 32 -8.06 -10.52 4.51
C ASP A 32 -9.59 -10.52 4.47
N GLU A 33 -10.23 -11.49 5.13
CA GLU A 33 -11.69 -11.56 5.25
C GLU A 33 -12.27 -10.41 6.09
N LEU A 34 -11.61 -10.06 7.20
CA LEU A 34 -12.02 -8.92 8.03
C LEU A 34 -11.82 -7.60 7.28
N ILE A 35 -10.70 -7.43 6.59
CA ILE A 35 -10.42 -6.26 5.75
C ILE A 35 -11.50 -6.12 4.67
N GLY A 36 -11.82 -7.20 3.97
CA GLY A 36 -12.88 -7.23 2.95
C GLY A 36 -14.24 -6.84 3.52
N TYR A 37 -14.58 -7.32 4.71
CA TYR A 37 -15.84 -6.96 5.38
C TYR A 37 -15.89 -5.49 5.80
N VAL A 38 -14.80 -4.94 6.33
CA VAL A 38 -14.67 -3.51 6.66
C VAL A 38 -14.85 -2.63 5.41
N GLN A 39 -14.26 -3.04 4.29
CA GLN A 39 -14.41 -2.32 3.02
C GLN A 39 -15.86 -2.32 2.52
N LEU A 40 -16.60 -3.43 2.67
CA LEU A 40 -18.03 -3.46 2.33
C LEU A 40 -18.86 -2.55 3.25
N LEU A 41 -18.58 -2.54 4.56
CA LEU A 41 -19.26 -1.64 5.48
C LEU A 41 -19.05 -0.18 5.10
N GLN A 42 -17.80 0.26 4.96
CA GLN A 42 -17.48 1.66 4.63
C GLN A 42 -17.95 2.05 3.24
N GLY A 43 -17.78 1.17 2.25
CA GLY A 43 -18.07 1.46 0.85
C GLY A 43 -19.54 1.39 0.47
N CYS A 44 -20.34 0.59 1.19
CA CYS A 44 -21.71 0.25 0.79
C CYS A 44 -22.77 0.51 1.86
N CYS A 45 -22.43 0.50 3.16
CA CYS A 45 -23.41 0.58 4.24
C CYS A 45 -23.53 1.98 4.88
N CYS A 46 -22.61 2.89 4.54
CA CYS A 46 -22.55 4.25 5.05
C CYS A 46 -22.86 5.26 3.94
N SER A 47 -23.67 6.27 4.26
CA SER A 47 -23.89 7.40 3.34
C SER A 47 -22.65 8.29 3.32
N TYR A 48 -22.18 8.65 2.13
CA TYR A 48 -21.06 9.58 1.93
C TYR A 48 -21.25 10.89 2.71
N TYR A 49 -22.48 11.36 2.85
CA TYR A 49 -22.80 12.61 3.56
C TYR A 49 -22.92 12.46 5.08
N GLU A 50 -23.00 11.23 5.59
CA GLU A 50 -23.05 10.94 7.04
C GLU A 50 -21.65 10.61 7.59
N VAL A 51 -20.69 10.31 6.72
CA VAL A 51 -19.31 10.07 7.12
C VAL A 51 -18.65 11.43 7.35
N ASP A 52 -18.49 11.80 8.62
CA ASP A 52 -17.65 12.93 9.02
C ASP A 52 -16.23 12.71 8.46
N GLU A 53 -15.54 13.77 8.04
CA GLU A 53 -14.20 13.71 7.36
C GLU A 53 -13.14 12.91 8.15
N SER A 54 -13.46 12.58 9.39
CA SER A 54 -12.65 11.78 10.30
C SER A 54 -12.65 10.29 10.05
N ASN A 55 -13.38 9.78 9.04
CA ASN A 55 -13.46 8.39 8.55
C ASN A 55 -12.53 7.42 9.29
N ASP A 56 -12.90 7.14 10.55
CA ASP A 56 -12.01 6.47 11.48
C ASP A 56 -12.07 4.99 11.11
N LEU A 57 -11.13 4.59 10.28
CA LEU A 57 -10.92 3.21 9.88
C LEU A 57 -10.97 2.30 11.12
N GLY A 58 -10.47 2.75 12.28
CA GLY A 58 -10.57 2.05 13.56
C GLY A 58 -12.01 1.81 14.03
N ARG A 59 -12.92 2.77 13.85
CA ARG A 59 -14.35 2.58 14.15
C ARG A 59 -14.98 1.53 13.24
N ALA A 60 -14.68 1.55 11.94
CA ALA A 60 -15.19 0.56 11.00
C ALA A 60 -14.68 -0.85 11.30
N TYR A 61 -13.39 -0.99 11.68
CA TYR A 61 -12.84 -2.26 12.17
C TYR A 61 -13.52 -2.72 13.45
N SER A 62 -13.72 -1.83 14.42
CA SER A 62 -14.40 -2.17 15.68
C SER A 62 -15.85 -2.62 15.45
N GLU A 63 -16.57 -1.94 14.55
CA GLU A 63 -17.94 -2.32 14.19
C GLU A 63 -17.99 -3.66 13.45
N ALA A 64 -17.13 -3.86 12.45
CA ALA A 64 -17.00 -5.12 11.71
C ALA A 64 -16.72 -6.29 12.65
N PHE A 65 -15.72 -6.13 13.51
CA PHE A 65 -15.34 -7.15 14.48
C PHE A 65 -16.49 -7.47 15.44
N THR A 66 -17.19 -6.45 15.94
CA THR A 66 -18.34 -6.64 16.82
C THR A 66 -19.45 -7.40 16.09
N ARG A 67 -19.79 -7.03 14.86
CA ARG A 67 -20.83 -7.69 14.07
C ARG A 67 -20.50 -9.15 13.77
N ILE A 68 -19.27 -9.43 13.34
CA ILE A 68 -18.81 -10.78 12.99
C ILE A 68 -18.85 -11.69 14.23
N ASN A 69 -18.38 -11.20 15.38
CA ASN A 69 -18.27 -12.01 16.60
C ASN A 69 -19.54 -12.05 17.45
N ALA A 70 -20.46 -11.08 17.31
CA ALA A 70 -21.69 -11.06 18.07
C ALA A 70 -22.64 -12.22 17.72
N ARG A 71 -22.56 -12.72 16.49
CA ARG A 71 -23.38 -13.83 15.99
C ARG A 71 -22.57 -14.73 15.10
N SER A 72 -22.64 -16.03 15.33
CA SER A 72 -22.12 -17.06 14.43
C SER A 72 -22.84 -17.04 13.08
N ILE A 73 -22.22 -17.58 12.03
CA ILE A 73 -22.87 -17.72 10.72
C ILE A 73 -24.15 -18.57 10.80
N LYS A 74 -24.23 -19.53 11.72
CA LYS A 74 -25.42 -20.35 11.98
C LYS A 74 -26.59 -19.51 12.49
N GLU A 75 -26.33 -18.60 13.44
CA GLU A 75 -27.36 -17.71 13.97
C GLU A 75 -27.86 -16.72 12.91
N VAL A 76 -26.96 -16.17 12.10
CA VAL A 76 -27.34 -15.32 10.96
C VAL A 76 -28.18 -16.12 9.96
N ALA A 77 -27.80 -17.35 9.64
CA ALA A 77 -28.58 -18.22 8.74
C ALA A 77 -29.97 -18.55 9.31
N ASN A 78 -30.10 -18.77 10.62
CA ASN A 78 -31.41 -18.95 11.25
C ASN A 78 -32.28 -17.69 11.12
N GLY A 79 -31.70 -16.50 11.22
CA GLY A 79 -32.39 -15.24 10.97
C GLY A 79 -32.87 -15.10 9.52
N VAL A 80 -32.07 -15.55 8.55
CA VAL A 80 -32.47 -15.66 7.13
C VAL A 80 -33.65 -16.61 6.97
N LEU A 81 -33.62 -17.78 7.60
CA LEU A 81 -34.72 -18.75 7.56
C LEU A 81 -36.01 -18.21 8.20
N ALA A 82 -35.88 -17.34 9.21
CA ALA A 82 -36.99 -16.62 9.82
C ALA A 82 -37.50 -15.45 8.97
N GLY A 83 -36.88 -15.15 7.83
CA GLY A 83 -37.29 -14.07 6.92
C GLY A 83 -36.84 -12.67 7.36
N ASN A 84 -35.82 -12.54 8.22
CA ASN A 84 -35.29 -11.24 8.63
C ASN A 84 -34.36 -10.64 7.55
N ALA A 85 -34.80 -9.54 6.93
CA ALA A 85 -34.07 -8.90 5.84
C ALA A 85 -32.67 -8.38 6.24
N GLU A 86 -32.45 -7.93 7.49
CA GLU A 86 -31.12 -7.50 7.95
C GLU A 86 -30.14 -8.67 8.02
N ASP A 87 -30.63 -9.84 8.42
CA ASP A 87 -29.84 -11.07 8.46
C ASP A 87 -29.53 -11.57 7.05
N VAL A 88 -30.41 -11.33 6.07
CA VAL A 88 -30.11 -11.60 4.65
C VAL A 88 -28.98 -10.72 4.13
N VAL A 89 -28.94 -9.43 4.50
CA VAL A 89 -27.82 -8.53 4.16
C VAL A 89 -26.51 -9.03 4.77
N GLU A 90 -26.53 -9.29 6.09
CA GLU A 90 -25.37 -9.75 6.84
C GLU A 90 -24.83 -11.09 6.31
N PHE A 91 -25.74 -12.03 6.01
CA PHE A 91 -25.42 -13.31 5.39
C PHE A 91 -24.68 -13.10 4.07
N GLY A 92 -25.21 -12.25 3.17
CA GLY A 92 -24.56 -11.96 1.91
C GLY A 92 -23.19 -11.31 2.08
N MET A 93 -23.00 -10.40 3.04
CA MET A 93 -21.70 -9.78 3.31
C MET A 93 -20.64 -10.80 3.76
N ARG A 94 -21.02 -11.74 4.64
CA ARG A 94 -20.12 -12.79 5.12
C ARG A 94 -19.71 -13.74 4.00
N PHE A 95 -20.65 -14.19 3.18
CA PHE A 95 -20.35 -15.01 2.00
C PHE A 95 -19.53 -14.25 0.94
N CYS A 96 -19.74 -12.95 0.77
CA CYS A 96 -18.94 -12.16 -0.18
C CYS A 96 -17.45 -12.09 0.24
N THR A 97 -17.18 -12.11 1.55
CA THR A 97 -15.85 -11.84 2.11
C THR A 97 -15.14 -13.06 2.68
N GLY A 98 -15.87 -14.14 2.98
CA GLY A 98 -15.35 -15.29 3.71
C GLY A 98 -15.29 -15.09 5.23
N SER A 99 -15.95 -14.05 5.76
CA SER A 99 -15.83 -13.68 7.18
C SER A 99 -16.79 -14.46 8.08
N GLY A 100 -16.43 -14.59 9.37
CA GLY A 100 -17.27 -15.23 10.38
C GLY A 100 -17.49 -16.73 10.17
N GLY A 101 -16.53 -17.41 9.54
CA GLY A 101 -16.58 -18.85 9.24
C GLY A 101 -17.41 -19.22 8.00
N ALA A 102 -17.88 -18.25 7.23
CA ALA A 102 -18.54 -18.52 5.95
C ALA A 102 -17.51 -18.84 4.86
N GLU A 103 -17.77 -19.85 4.04
CA GLU A 103 -16.99 -20.07 2.82
C GLU A 103 -17.27 -18.97 1.80
N LYS A 104 -16.23 -18.33 1.27
CA LYS A 104 -16.38 -17.21 0.34
C LYS A 104 -17.12 -17.65 -0.94
N ASN A 105 -18.32 -17.12 -1.16
CA ASN A 105 -19.14 -17.39 -2.34
C ASN A 105 -19.92 -16.14 -2.77
N VAL A 106 -19.39 -15.44 -3.78
CA VAL A 106 -19.99 -14.19 -4.31
C VAL A 106 -21.35 -14.42 -4.97
N ALA A 107 -21.59 -15.60 -5.57
CA ALA A 107 -22.88 -15.91 -6.18
C ALA A 107 -23.99 -16.06 -5.12
N THR A 108 -23.68 -16.73 -4.00
CA THR A 108 -24.58 -16.82 -2.85
C THR A 108 -24.86 -15.44 -2.25
N ALA A 109 -23.84 -14.59 -2.14
CA ALA A 109 -24.01 -13.21 -1.66
C ALA A 109 -24.97 -12.40 -2.55
N LEU A 110 -24.79 -12.44 -3.87
CA LEU A 110 -25.68 -11.76 -4.81
C LEU A 110 -27.11 -12.29 -4.74
N SER A 111 -27.29 -13.61 -4.70
CA SER A 111 -28.62 -14.23 -4.61
C SER A 111 -29.35 -13.80 -3.33
N ALA A 112 -28.64 -13.70 -2.20
CA ALA A 112 -29.22 -13.20 -0.95
C ALA A 112 -29.72 -11.75 -1.10
N TRP A 113 -28.90 -10.84 -1.65
CA TRP A 113 -29.31 -9.44 -1.83
C TRP A 113 -30.38 -9.27 -2.91
N GLU A 114 -30.35 -10.07 -3.98
CA GLU A 114 -31.41 -10.11 -5.00
C GLU A 114 -32.74 -10.55 -4.41
N HIS A 115 -32.76 -11.50 -3.49
CA HIS A 115 -33.98 -11.90 -2.79
C HIS A 115 -34.60 -10.76 -1.97
N ILE A 116 -33.78 -9.87 -1.38
CA ILE A 116 -34.28 -8.67 -0.68
C ILE A 116 -34.99 -7.71 -1.67
N VAL A 117 -34.39 -7.53 -2.84
CA VAL A 117 -34.86 -6.58 -3.86
C VAL A 117 -36.04 -7.14 -4.67
N SER A 118 -36.05 -8.45 -4.91
CA SER A 118 -37.01 -9.16 -5.75
C SER A 118 -37.18 -10.57 -5.18
N PRO A 119 -38.16 -10.78 -4.29
CA PRO A 119 -38.33 -12.05 -3.60
C PRO A 119 -38.45 -13.24 -4.57
N SER A 120 -37.42 -14.09 -4.56
CA SER A 120 -37.40 -15.38 -5.28
C SER A 120 -38.14 -16.48 -4.50
N SER A 121 -38.70 -17.46 -5.22
CA SER A 121 -39.28 -18.68 -4.65
C SER A 121 -38.27 -19.64 -4.00
N ASP A 122 -36.98 -19.46 -4.29
CA ASP A 122 -35.90 -20.34 -3.81
C ASP A 122 -35.39 -19.99 -2.40
N MET A 123 -35.88 -18.90 -1.82
CA MET A 123 -35.55 -18.44 -0.48
C MET A 123 -36.84 -18.27 0.33
N PRO A 124 -36.80 -18.47 1.66
CA PRO A 124 -37.96 -18.26 2.52
C PRO A 124 -38.53 -16.85 2.35
N PRO A 125 -39.86 -16.67 2.33
CA PRO A 125 -40.44 -15.34 2.21
C PRO A 125 -40.00 -14.47 3.40
N LEU A 126 -39.69 -13.21 3.13
CA LEU A 126 -39.38 -12.25 4.17
C LEU A 126 -40.58 -12.11 5.12
N SER A 127 -40.32 -12.13 6.43
CA SER A 127 -41.37 -12.03 7.44
C SER A 127 -42.05 -10.66 7.44
N GLN A 128 -41.31 -9.63 7.00
CA GLN A 128 -41.76 -8.26 6.86
C GLN A 128 -41.12 -7.64 5.60
N PRO A 129 -41.80 -6.67 4.96
CA PRO A 129 -41.17 -5.89 3.89
C PRO A 129 -39.87 -5.23 4.38
N PRO A 130 -38.77 -5.30 3.60
CA PRO A 130 -37.50 -4.73 4.02
C PRO A 130 -37.62 -3.20 4.14
N SER A 131 -36.95 -2.64 5.16
CA SER A 131 -36.92 -1.18 5.32
C SER A 131 -36.24 -0.51 4.12
N ARG A 132 -36.58 0.75 3.87
CA ARG A 132 -35.95 1.56 2.81
C ARG A 132 -34.42 1.56 2.91
N ARG A 133 -33.88 1.60 4.13
CA ARG A 133 -32.43 1.54 4.39
C ARG A 133 -31.85 0.18 4.02
N VAL A 134 -32.49 -0.92 4.40
CA VAL A 134 -32.03 -2.28 4.09
C VAL A 134 -32.01 -2.52 2.57
N LEU A 135 -33.06 -2.08 1.86
CA LEU A 135 -33.10 -2.12 0.40
C LEU A 135 -31.95 -1.31 -0.22
N ALA A 136 -31.70 -0.11 0.28
CA ALA A 136 -30.65 0.75 -0.26
C ALA A 136 -29.24 0.14 -0.06
N ILE A 137 -28.99 -0.49 1.09
CA ILE A 137 -27.74 -1.20 1.38
C ILE A 137 -27.58 -2.41 0.45
N ALA A 138 -28.65 -3.21 0.24
CA ALA A 138 -28.62 -4.35 -0.66
C ALA A 138 -28.24 -3.93 -2.09
N TYR A 139 -28.82 -2.84 -2.60
CA TYR A 139 -28.45 -2.28 -3.90
C TYR A 139 -27.01 -1.78 -3.95
N ALA A 140 -26.51 -1.11 -2.90
CA ALA A 140 -25.12 -0.66 -2.85
C ALA A 140 -24.12 -1.84 -2.85
N LEU A 141 -24.45 -2.93 -2.14
CA LEU A 141 -23.65 -4.16 -2.13
C LEU A 141 -23.66 -4.87 -3.50
N GLN A 142 -24.82 -4.94 -4.16
CA GLN A 142 -24.92 -5.41 -5.55
C GLN A 142 -24.07 -4.54 -6.48
N ALA A 143 -24.16 -3.21 -6.36
CA ALA A 143 -23.38 -2.27 -7.15
C ALA A 143 -21.88 -2.52 -6.98
N LYS A 144 -21.41 -2.78 -5.75
CA LYS A 144 -20.00 -3.13 -5.47
C LYS A 144 -19.56 -4.41 -6.16
N VAL A 145 -20.36 -5.47 -6.10
CA VAL A 145 -19.99 -6.74 -6.73
C VAL A 145 -20.02 -6.64 -8.25
N TYR A 146 -21.01 -5.96 -8.83
CA TYR A 146 -21.07 -5.75 -10.27
C TYR A 146 -19.98 -4.79 -10.76
N ASP A 147 -19.62 -3.76 -9.98
CA ASP A 147 -18.46 -2.92 -10.23
C ASP A 147 -17.18 -3.76 -10.20
N ASP A 148 -16.95 -4.57 -9.17
CA ASP A 148 -15.77 -5.44 -9.13
C ASP A 148 -15.72 -6.35 -10.36
N ARG A 149 -16.84 -6.99 -10.74
CA ARG A 149 -16.95 -7.85 -11.94
C ARG A 149 -16.70 -7.10 -13.24
N ALA A 150 -17.24 -5.89 -13.38
CA ALA A 150 -17.03 -5.06 -14.56
C ALA A 150 -15.54 -4.79 -14.80
N PHE A 151 -14.76 -4.71 -13.71
CA PHE A 151 -13.34 -4.42 -13.69
C PHE A 151 -12.45 -5.64 -13.47
N VAL A 152 -13.01 -6.82 -13.15
CA VAL A 152 -12.25 -8.08 -13.09
C VAL A 152 -11.51 -8.25 -14.41
N ASP A 153 -12.15 -7.97 -15.55
CA ASP A 153 -11.56 -8.05 -16.88
C ASP A 153 -10.95 -6.72 -17.39
N ILE A 154 -10.90 -5.62 -16.62
CA ILE A 154 -10.32 -4.34 -17.13
C ILE A 154 -8.83 -4.49 -17.42
N THR A 155 -8.23 -5.24 -16.54
CA THR A 155 -6.91 -5.77 -16.62
C THR A 155 -6.81 -6.85 -17.71
N ARG A 156 -7.83 -7.08 -18.55
CA ARG A 156 -7.88 -7.78 -19.86
C ARG A 156 -8.07 -6.85 -21.05
N GLY A 157 -8.02 -5.54 -20.80
CA GLY A 157 -8.46 -4.52 -21.73
C GLY A 157 -9.95 -4.63 -22.04
N ARG A 158 -10.72 -5.40 -21.26
CA ARG A 158 -12.13 -5.69 -21.52
C ARG A 158 -12.97 -5.25 -20.33
N LEU A 159 -13.57 -4.08 -20.44
CA LEU A 159 -14.63 -3.68 -19.54
C LEU A 159 -15.89 -4.51 -19.86
N GLN A 160 -16.42 -5.23 -18.87
CA GLN A 160 -17.69 -5.94 -19.03
C GLN A 160 -18.84 -4.92 -18.91
N ILE A 161 -19.24 -4.34 -20.04
CA ILE A 161 -20.24 -3.26 -20.10
C ILE A 161 -21.58 -3.70 -19.46
N SER A 162 -21.95 -4.98 -19.60
CA SER A 162 -23.16 -5.54 -18.99
C SER A 162 -23.14 -5.46 -17.46
N ASP A 163 -22.01 -5.79 -16.83
CA ASP A 163 -21.86 -5.70 -15.38
C ASP A 163 -21.71 -4.24 -14.93
N LEU A 164 -21.06 -3.37 -15.71
CA LEU A 164 -21.04 -1.93 -15.40
C LEU A 164 -22.45 -1.34 -15.43
N LEU A 165 -23.27 -1.72 -16.40
CA LEU A 165 -24.66 -1.27 -16.48
C LEU A 165 -25.49 -1.80 -15.29
N ARG A 166 -25.25 -3.04 -14.85
CA ARG A 166 -25.89 -3.58 -13.63
C ARG A 166 -25.44 -2.83 -12.38
N ALA A 167 -24.14 -2.52 -12.27
CA ALA A 167 -23.60 -1.72 -11.18
C ALA A 167 -24.25 -0.33 -11.14
N ALA A 168 -24.36 0.33 -12.30
CA ALA A 168 -24.97 1.65 -12.43
C ALA A 168 -26.47 1.65 -12.12
N LYS A 169 -27.22 0.63 -12.56
CA LYS A 169 -28.64 0.44 -12.21
C LYS A 169 -28.84 0.22 -10.71
N ALA A 170 -28.01 -0.62 -10.09
CA ALA A 170 -28.06 -0.86 -8.65
C ALA A 170 -27.67 0.41 -7.86
N ALA A 171 -26.62 1.12 -8.28
CA ALA A 171 -26.22 2.40 -7.70
C ALA A 171 -27.34 3.44 -7.78
N ASN A 172 -28.02 3.54 -8.93
CA ASN A 172 -29.17 4.42 -9.11
C ASN A 172 -30.34 4.06 -8.18
N ALA A 173 -30.67 2.77 -8.06
CA ALA A 173 -31.72 2.32 -7.16
C ALA A 173 -31.39 2.60 -5.68
N GLY A 174 -30.13 2.41 -5.26
CA GLY A 174 -29.67 2.77 -3.92
C GLY A 174 -29.78 4.28 -3.65
N ALA A 175 -29.38 5.11 -4.63
CA ALA A 175 -29.51 6.56 -4.56
C ALA A 175 -30.97 7.03 -4.49
N ALA A 176 -31.87 6.43 -5.28
CA ALA A 176 -33.31 6.70 -5.25
C ALA A 176 -33.94 6.41 -3.87
N LEU A 177 -33.41 5.41 -3.16
CA LEU A 177 -33.80 5.07 -1.79
C LEU A 177 -33.16 5.99 -0.74
N GLY A 178 -32.31 6.95 -1.13
CA GLY A 178 -31.73 7.96 -0.26
C GLY A 178 -30.35 7.62 0.30
N LEU A 179 -29.73 6.50 -0.12
CA LEU A 179 -28.36 6.16 0.28
C LEU A 179 -27.39 6.49 -0.85
N VAL A 180 -26.58 7.52 -0.65
CA VAL A 180 -25.45 7.83 -1.54
C VAL A 180 -24.18 7.26 -0.92
N ALA A 181 -23.98 5.95 -1.05
CA ALA A 181 -22.77 5.29 -0.54
C ALA A 181 -21.54 5.63 -1.42
N PRO A 182 -20.30 5.52 -0.91
CA PRO A 182 -19.08 5.75 -1.70
C PRO A 182 -19.05 4.96 -3.03
N ILE A 183 -19.56 3.73 -3.05
CA ILE A 183 -19.65 2.94 -4.28
C ILE A 183 -20.55 3.57 -5.35
N VAL A 184 -21.62 4.27 -4.95
CA VAL A 184 -22.52 4.97 -5.88
C VAL A 184 -21.76 6.07 -6.61
N LEU A 185 -20.98 6.88 -5.86
CA LEU A 185 -20.18 7.96 -6.43
C LEU A 185 -19.05 7.42 -7.32
N ARG A 186 -18.41 6.32 -6.91
CA ARG A 186 -17.34 5.67 -7.70
C ARG A 186 -17.86 5.15 -9.05
N VAL A 187 -19.01 4.47 -9.05
CA VAL A 187 -19.63 3.98 -10.30
C VAL A 187 -20.02 5.18 -11.17
N ALA A 188 -20.64 6.21 -10.61
CA ALA A 188 -21.02 7.40 -11.36
C ALA A 188 -19.82 8.16 -11.95
N GLU A 189 -18.74 8.33 -11.18
CA GLU A 189 -17.48 8.94 -11.61
C GLU A 189 -16.93 8.22 -12.84
N TYR A 190 -16.86 6.89 -12.78
CA TYR A 190 -16.32 6.10 -13.87
C TYR A 190 -17.17 6.21 -15.14
N VAL A 191 -18.51 6.15 -15.01
CA VAL A 191 -19.43 6.27 -16.15
C VAL A 191 -19.40 7.70 -16.73
N ALA A 192 -19.13 8.72 -15.92
CA ALA A 192 -19.05 10.12 -16.36
C ALA A 192 -17.69 10.52 -16.96
N THR A 193 -16.59 10.02 -16.42
CA THR A 193 -15.22 10.46 -16.74
C THR A 193 -14.38 9.39 -17.43
N GLY A 194 -14.95 8.20 -17.63
CA GLY A 194 -14.30 7.09 -18.30
C GLY A 194 -13.91 7.41 -19.75
N PRO A 195 -13.11 6.54 -20.38
CA PRO A 195 -12.62 6.75 -21.75
C PRO A 195 -13.73 6.75 -22.80
N VAL A 196 -14.92 6.26 -22.43
CA VAL A 196 -16.13 6.29 -23.24
C VAL A 196 -17.15 7.16 -22.51
N PRO A 197 -17.86 8.09 -23.18
CA PRO A 197 -18.88 8.93 -22.57
C PRO A 197 -20.15 8.11 -22.29
N PHE A 198 -20.09 7.17 -21.36
CA PHE A 198 -21.21 6.27 -21.05
C PHE A 198 -22.46 7.03 -20.63
N ARG A 199 -22.32 8.22 -20.02
CA ARG A 199 -23.45 9.10 -19.65
C ARG A 199 -24.37 9.44 -20.85
N GLU A 200 -23.83 9.47 -22.07
CA GLU A 200 -24.58 9.79 -23.29
C GLU A 200 -25.27 8.57 -23.92
N LEU A 201 -24.93 7.36 -23.47
CA LEU A 201 -25.54 6.15 -24.01
C LEU A 201 -26.99 5.98 -23.51
N PRO A 202 -27.92 5.52 -24.37
CA PRO A 202 -29.33 5.36 -24.02
C PRO A 202 -29.57 4.54 -22.75
N GLU A 203 -28.72 3.56 -22.45
CA GLU A 203 -28.85 2.67 -21.30
C GLU A 203 -28.53 3.36 -19.96
N PHE A 204 -27.74 4.44 -19.99
CA PHE A 204 -27.28 5.16 -18.80
C PHE A 204 -27.97 6.51 -18.61
N VAL A 205 -28.59 7.08 -19.66
CA VAL A 205 -29.24 8.40 -19.60
C VAL A 205 -30.36 8.47 -18.56
N GLY A 206 -31.07 7.35 -18.35
CA GLY A 206 -32.18 7.24 -17.39
C GLY A 206 -31.80 7.03 -15.93
N LEU A 207 -30.51 7.06 -15.58
CA LEU A 207 -30.03 6.84 -14.21
C LEU A 207 -30.00 8.14 -13.38
N GLU A 208 -31.15 8.82 -13.31
CA GLU A 208 -31.29 10.19 -12.79
C GLU A 208 -30.81 10.40 -11.35
N ASP A 209 -31.10 9.47 -10.43
CA ASP A 209 -30.76 9.62 -9.02
C ASP A 209 -29.26 9.44 -8.77
N MET A 210 -28.62 8.53 -9.52
CA MET A 210 -27.16 8.40 -9.54
C MET A 210 -26.51 9.67 -10.10
N TRP A 211 -27.05 10.22 -11.20
CA TRP A 211 -26.53 11.45 -11.79
C TRP A 211 -26.70 12.65 -10.88
N ARG A 212 -27.84 12.79 -10.21
CA ARG A 212 -28.07 13.84 -9.21
C ARG A 212 -27.07 13.77 -8.06
N ALA A 213 -26.73 12.56 -7.60
CA ALA A 213 -25.71 12.36 -6.57
C ALA A 213 -24.31 12.75 -7.06
N TRP A 214 -23.96 12.40 -8.30
CA TRP A 214 -22.67 12.76 -8.91
C TRP A 214 -22.53 14.26 -9.17
N ASP A 215 -23.53 14.89 -9.77
CA ASP A 215 -23.50 16.32 -10.08
C ASP A 215 -23.35 17.15 -8.79
N ARG A 216 -24.04 16.75 -7.70
CA ARG A 216 -23.82 17.36 -6.37
C ARG A 216 -22.38 17.19 -5.87
N ARG A 217 -21.77 16.02 -6.07
CA ARG A 217 -20.36 15.78 -5.69
C ARG A 217 -19.41 16.63 -6.53
N VAL A 218 -19.67 16.81 -7.82
CA VAL A 218 -18.90 17.70 -8.69
C VAL A 218 -18.96 19.15 -8.20
N GLU A 219 -20.15 19.64 -7.82
CA GLU A 219 -20.31 20.97 -7.22
C GLU A 219 -19.56 21.12 -5.89
N GLU A 220 -19.55 20.08 -5.06
CA GLU A 220 -18.74 20.04 -3.83
C GLU A 220 -17.25 20.11 -4.12
N MET A 221 -16.74 19.30 -5.05
CA MET A 221 -15.34 19.32 -5.45
C MET A 221 -14.95 20.71 -6.01
N ALA A 222 -15.82 21.34 -6.79
CA ALA A 222 -15.61 22.70 -7.27
C ALA A 222 -15.57 23.73 -6.12
N ARG A 223 -16.46 23.62 -5.13
CA ARG A 223 -16.44 24.47 -3.93
C ARG A 223 -15.18 24.26 -3.09
N GLU A 224 -14.78 23.02 -2.86
CA GLU A 224 -13.55 22.66 -2.16
C GLU A 224 -12.33 23.26 -2.87
N GLN A 225 -12.27 23.15 -4.20
CA GLN A 225 -11.21 23.72 -5.01
C GLN A 225 -11.20 25.25 -4.90
N LEU A 226 -12.35 25.91 -4.97
CA LEU A 226 -12.44 27.37 -4.84
C LEU A 226 -12.01 27.84 -3.44
N VAL A 227 -12.33 27.08 -2.38
CA VAL A 227 -11.82 27.35 -1.03
C VAL A 227 -10.30 27.17 -0.97
N ARG A 228 -9.74 26.14 -1.62
CA ARG A 228 -8.29 25.94 -1.73
C ARG A 228 -7.64 27.10 -2.48
N ASP A 229 -8.17 27.48 -3.64
CA ASP A 229 -7.67 28.58 -4.45
C ASP A 229 -7.71 29.91 -3.68
N ARG A 230 -8.77 30.16 -2.89
CA ARG A 230 -8.82 31.33 -1.99
C ARG A 230 -7.74 31.27 -0.89
N LYS A 231 -7.46 30.09 -0.32
CA LYS A 231 -6.38 29.92 0.67
C LYS A 231 -5.00 30.15 0.04
N VAL A 232 -4.79 29.64 -1.18
CA VAL A 232 -3.57 29.85 -1.97
C VAL A 232 -3.43 31.33 -2.32
N ALA A 233 -4.48 31.98 -2.83
CA ALA A 233 -4.46 33.39 -3.20
C ALA A 233 -4.22 34.33 -2.00
N ARG A 234 -4.75 34.00 -0.81
CA ARG A 234 -4.51 34.78 0.42
C ARG A 234 -3.07 34.65 0.93
N ALA A 235 -2.39 33.56 0.62
CA ALA A 235 -1.03 33.30 1.09
C ALA A 235 -0.24 32.50 0.03
N PRO A 236 0.06 33.10 -1.14
CA PRO A 236 0.66 32.37 -2.26
C PRO A 236 1.98 31.72 -1.85
N ASN A 237 2.80 32.43 -1.08
CA ASN A 237 4.10 31.94 -0.59
C ASN A 237 4.00 30.81 0.45
N ALA A 238 2.80 30.53 0.99
CA ALA A 238 2.59 29.43 1.94
C ALA A 238 2.20 28.11 1.24
N TYR A 239 1.81 28.19 -0.03
CA TYR A 239 1.32 27.03 -0.81
C TYR A 239 2.01 26.90 -2.17
N ARG A 240 2.81 27.89 -2.58
CA ARG A 240 3.67 27.85 -3.75
C ARG A 240 5.11 28.02 -3.33
N CYS A 241 6.03 27.35 -4.02
CA CYS A 241 7.44 27.62 -3.87
C CYS A 241 7.73 29.10 -4.17
N ALA A 242 8.43 29.80 -3.28
CA ALA A 242 8.74 31.22 -3.43
C ALA A 242 9.77 31.49 -4.56
N MET A 243 10.46 30.45 -5.05
CA MET A 243 11.43 30.56 -6.13
C MET A 243 10.72 30.81 -7.47
N LYS A 244 11.04 31.95 -8.10
CA LYS A 244 10.48 32.37 -9.39
C LYS A 244 10.74 31.28 -10.45
N GLY A 245 9.66 30.68 -10.97
CA GLY A 245 9.72 29.65 -12.03
C GLY A 245 9.60 28.20 -11.56
N CYS A 246 9.59 27.92 -10.24
CA CYS A 246 9.53 26.54 -9.73
C CYS A 246 8.19 25.84 -9.97
N GLY A 247 7.06 26.56 -9.90
CA GLY A 247 5.72 26.00 -10.20
C GLY A 247 5.18 24.95 -9.21
N ILE A 248 5.97 24.51 -8.24
CA ILE A 248 5.53 23.50 -7.24
C ILE A 248 4.50 24.12 -6.29
N GLU A 249 3.34 23.46 -6.20
CA GLU A 249 2.27 23.79 -5.27
C GLU A 249 2.10 22.67 -4.23
N GLY A 250 2.08 23.04 -2.95
CA GLY A 250 1.88 22.10 -1.85
C GLY A 250 0.44 22.13 -1.37
N THR A 251 -0.20 20.97 -1.27
CA THR A 251 -1.54 20.85 -0.66
C THR A 251 -1.53 21.15 0.84
N LYS A 252 -0.36 21.10 1.49
CA LYS A 252 -0.16 21.39 2.92
C LYS A 252 1.02 22.34 3.13
N LYS A 253 0.76 23.47 3.81
CA LYS A 253 1.75 24.50 4.19
C LYS A 253 3.00 23.98 4.89
N ALA A 254 2.88 22.92 5.69
CA ALA A 254 3.99 22.38 6.49
C ALA A 254 5.10 21.75 5.64
N ALA A 255 4.78 21.20 4.46
CA ALA A 255 5.78 20.57 3.59
C ALA A 255 6.71 21.62 2.96
N LEU A 256 6.14 22.74 2.48
CA LEU A 256 6.88 23.81 1.80
C LEU A 256 7.73 24.68 2.73
N MET A 257 7.25 24.99 3.93
CA MET A 257 7.97 25.88 4.85
C MET A 257 9.31 25.30 5.35
N SER A 258 9.48 23.97 5.36
CA SER A 258 10.75 23.35 5.72
C SER A 258 11.86 23.60 4.68
N PHE A 259 11.47 23.84 3.42
CA PHE A 259 12.39 24.04 2.32
C PHE A 259 12.88 25.49 2.21
N LEU A 260 12.02 26.47 2.52
CA LEU A 260 12.34 27.90 2.38
C LEU A 260 13.35 28.40 3.43
N SER A 261 13.32 27.89 4.67
CA SER A 261 14.28 28.29 5.70
C SER A 261 15.73 27.90 5.39
N PHE A 262 15.92 26.94 4.48
CA PHE A 262 17.25 26.50 4.03
C PHE A 262 17.85 27.43 2.96
N ALA A 263 17.02 27.95 2.04
CA ALA A 263 17.49 28.79 0.94
C ALA A 263 17.97 30.18 1.40
N GLU A 264 17.47 30.70 2.51
CA GLU A 264 17.76 32.07 2.97
C GLU A 264 19.14 32.24 3.67
N HIS A 265 19.79 31.17 4.14
CA HIS A 265 20.98 31.30 4.99
C HIS A 265 22.31 30.77 4.42
N ASP A 266 22.30 29.76 3.54
CA ASP A 266 23.54 29.07 3.13
C ASP A 266 23.74 28.94 1.60
N LEU A 267 22.77 29.36 0.78
CA LEU A 267 22.82 29.20 -0.67
C LEU A 267 23.12 30.53 -1.35
N SER A 268 24.08 30.52 -2.29
CA SER A 268 24.34 31.67 -3.17
C SER A 268 23.04 32.08 -3.88
N PRO A 269 22.76 33.38 -4.09
CA PRO A 269 21.58 33.85 -4.80
C PRO A 269 21.41 33.26 -6.22
N ASP A 270 22.47 32.71 -6.82
CA ASP A 270 22.45 32.05 -8.13
C ASP A 270 22.10 30.55 -8.05
N PHE A 271 21.76 30.04 -6.86
CA PHE A 271 21.50 28.63 -6.66
C PHE A 271 20.15 28.19 -7.26
N GLN A 272 20.21 27.27 -8.23
CA GLN A 272 19.04 26.59 -8.78
C GLN A 272 19.04 25.14 -8.32
N LEU A 273 17.95 24.70 -7.69
CA LEU A 273 17.71 23.29 -7.44
C LEU A 273 17.36 22.63 -8.77
N THR A 274 18.27 21.82 -9.30
CA THR A 274 18.04 21.07 -10.53
C THR A 274 17.59 19.64 -10.23
N ASP A 275 16.96 19.00 -11.21
CA ASP A 275 16.55 17.60 -11.09
C ASP A 275 17.76 16.68 -10.89
N GLU A 276 18.88 16.96 -11.56
CA GLU A 276 20.12 16.18 -11.45
C GLU A 276 20.72 16.23 -10.05
N LEU A 277 20.65 17.39 -9.38
CA LEU A 277 21.09 17.53 -8.00
C LEU A 277 20.16 16.77 -7.04
N THR A 278 18.85 16.85 -7.27
CA THR A 278 17.87 16.11 -6.47
C THR A 278 18.08 14.60 -6.60
N ASP A 279 18.28 14.11 -7.82
CA ASP A 279 18.63 12.71 -8.11
C ASP A 279 19.94 12.31 -7.43
N TYR A 280 20.96 13.18 -7.44
CA TYR A 280 22.25 12.92 -6.78
C TYR A 280 22.10 12.82 -5.26
N VAL A 281 21.31 13.69 -4.63
CA VAL A 281 21.00 13.63 -3.19
C VAL A 281 20.22 12.38 -2.84
N GLN A 282 19.23 12.00 -3.66
CA GLN A 282 18.50 10.75 -3.47
C GLN A 282 19.40 9.52 -3.63
N LEU A 283 20.37 9.56 -4.55
CA LEU A 283 21.34 8.49 -4.74
C LEU A 283 22.28 8.37 -3.52
N LEU A 284 22.76 9.50 -2.98
CA LEU A 284 23.52 9.55 -1.73
C LEU A 284 22.74 8.93 -0.56
N GLN A 285 21.50 9.35 -0.37
CA GLN A 285 20.65 8.85 0.71
C GLN A 285 20.34 7.36 0.53
N GLY A 286 19.97 6.98 -0.69
CA GLY A 286 19.46 5.65 -1.01
C GLY A 286 20.53 4.57 -1.10
N CYS A 287 21.78 4.93 -1.45
CA CYS A 287 22.83 3.96 -1.78
C CYS A 287 24.13 4.13 -0.97
N CYS A 288 24.40 5.29 -0.37
CA CYS A 288 25.67 5.55 0.33
C CYS A 288 25.56 5.55 1.86
N ARG A 289 24.33 5.52 2.40
CA ARG A 289 24.04 5.60 3.84
C ARG A 289 23.22 4.41 4.31
N SER A 290 23.37 4.07 5.59
CA SER A 290 22.56 3.00 6.17
C SER A 290 21.12 3.48 6.36
N TYR A 291 20.14 2.58 6.24
CA TYR A 291 18.73 2.93 6.47
C TYR A 291 18.44 3.43 7.89
N GLY A 292 19.31 3.11 8.85
CA GLY A 292 19.20 3.57 10.24
C GLY A 292 19.77 4.97 10.47
N ASP A 293 20.47 5.55 9.47
CA ASP A 293 21.01 6.90 9.57
C ASP A 293 19.86 7.90 9.36
N ASP A 294 19.32 8.44 10.44
CA ASP A 294 18.33 9.52 10.40
C ASP A 294 19.04 10.85 10.09
N VAL A 295 19.26 11.10 8.80
CA VAL A 295 19.94 12.31 8.32
C VAL A 295 18.90 13.27 7.79
N ASP A 296 18.93 14.50 8.29
CA ASP A 296 18.09 15.56 7.77
C ASP A 296 18.40 15.81 6.29
N PHE A 297 17.36 16.04 5.50
CA PHE A 297 17.52 16.23 4.05
C PHE A 297 18.39 17.45 3.71
N ASN A 298 18.42 18.47 4.59
CA ASN A 298 19.29 19.63 4.42
C ASN A 298 20.77 19.28 4.60
N ASP A 299 21.09 18.39 5.55
CA ASP A 299 22.47 17.93 5.75
C ASP A 299 22.96 17.11 4.54
N LEU A 300 22.07 16.35 3.91
CA LEU A 300 22.38 15.64 2.66
C LEU A 300 22.66 16.60 1.50
N PHE A 301 21.90 17.70 1.37
CA PHE A 301 22.21 18.74 0.39
C PHE A 301 23.56 19.39 0.67
N LYS A 302 23.85 19.74 1.92
CA LYS A 302 25.15 20.33 2.33
C LYS A 302 26.30 19.40 1.98
N GLU A 303 26.17 18.11 2.27
CA GLU A 303 27.15 17.09 1.89
C GLU A 303 27.29 17.01 0.36
N ALA A 304 26.18 16.94 -0.37
CA ALA A 304 26.20 16.87 -1.83
C ALA A 304 26.95 18.07 -2.44
N PHE A 305 26.70 19.28 -1.96
CA PHE A 305 27.43 20.47 -2.41
C PHE A 305 28.91 20.43 -2.08
N ALA A 306 29.25 20.01 -0.86
CA ALA A 306 30.64 19.89 -0.46
C ALA A 306 31.38 18.90 -1.38
N ARG A 307 30.75 17.77 -1.72
CA ARG A 307 31.31 16.78 -2.67
C ARG A 307 31.44 17.36 -4.07
N LEU A 308 30.40 17.99 -4.60
CA LEU A 308 30.39 18.61 -5.93
C LEU A 308 31.45 19.72 -6.08
N ARG A 309 31.65 20.53 -5.04
CA ARG A 309 32.65 21.63 -5.03
C ARG A 309 34.07 21.15 -4.77
N SER A 310 34.25 20.07 -4.01
CA SER A 310 35.57 19.60 -3.59
C SER A 310 36.46 19.18 -4.77
N ARG A 311 35.85 18.62 -5.82
CA ARG A 311 36.54 18.10 -7.00
C ARG A 311 35.71 18.34 -8.26
N ASN A 312 36.35 18.87 -9.30
CA ASN A 312 35.72 19.00 -10.61
C ASN A 312 35.74 17.66 -11.37
N ILE A 313 34.97 17.56 -12.46
CA ILE A 313 34.85 16.30 -13.21
C ILE A 313 36.18 15.81 -13.78
N ARG A 314 37.05 16.72 -14.22
CA ARG A 314 38.34 16.36 -14.81
C ARG A 314 39.26 15.70 -13.78
N GLU A 315 39.30 16.24 -12.57
CA GLU A 315 40.06 15.66 -11.45
C GLU A 315 39.52 14.29 -11.05
N LEU A 316 38.20 14.12 -11.02
CA LEU A 316 37.56 12.84 -10.75
C LEU A 316 37.89 11.81 -11.83
N SER A 317 37.81 12.17 -13.11
CA SER A 317 38.17 11.27 -14.22
C SER A 317 39.63 10.84 -14.16
N VAL A 318 40.57 11.77 -13.89
CA VAL A 318 42.00 11.43 -13.73
C VAL A 318 42.19 10.47 -12.54
N GLY A 319 41.50 10.72 -11.43
CA GLY A 319 41.56 9.87 -10.25
C GLY A 319 40.97 8.48 -10.46
N ALA A 320 39.82 8.39 -11.12
CA ALA A 320 39.16 7.14 -11.47
C ALA A 320 40.03 6.30 -12.42
N LEU A 321 40.64 6.93 -13.43
CA LEU A 321 41.61 6.26 -14.34
C LEU A 321 42.87 5.78 -13.60
N ALA A 322 43.27 6.49 -12.54
CA ALA A 322 44.35 6.06 -11.66
C ALA A 322 43.93 4.95 -10.66
N GLY A 323 42.69 4.47 -10.73
CA GLY A 323 42.16 3.41 -9.86
C GLY A 323 41.79 3.88 -8.45
N ARG A 324 41.62 5.19 -8.22
CA ARG A 324 41.16 5.72 -6.91
C ARG A 324 39.67 5.46 -6.76
N MET A 325 39.32 4.52 -5.90
CA MET A 325 37.97 3.97 -5.83
C MET A 325 36.92 4.99 -5.36
N GLU A 326 37.28 5.92 -4.47
CA GLU A 326 36.39 7.03 -4.07
C GLU A 326 36.04 7.93 -5.25
N ASP A 327 37.00 8.18 -6.15
CA ASP A 327 36.78 8.95 -7.37
C ASP A 327 35.92 8.17 -8.36
N MET A 328 36.08 6.85 -8.44
CA MET A 328 35.24 5.98 -9.27
C MET A 328 33.78 5.98 -8.79
N ILE A 329 33.54 5.90 -7.47
CA ILE A 329 32.19 6.03 -6.90
C ILE A 329 31.59 7.38 -7.27
N GLU A 330 32.30 8.47 -6.98
CA GLU A 330 31.83 9.83 -7.21
C GLU A 330 31.59 10.13 -8.70
N LEU A 331 32.52 9.71 -9.57
CA LEU A 331 32.39 9.84 -11.03
C LEU A 331 31.17 9.08 -11.54
N GLY A 332 31.01 7.81 -11.13
CA GLY A 332 29.85 7.02 -11.53
C GLY A 332 28.53 7.64 -11.05
N MET A 333 28.49 8.24 -9.85
CA MET A 333 27.28 8.93 -9.37
C MET A 333 26.94 10.15 -10.23
N ARG A 334 27.94 10.93 -10.64
CA ARG A 334 27.73 12.10 -11.52
C ARG A 334 27.33 11.69 -12.94
N LEU A 335 27.94 10.64 -13.49
CA LEU A 335 27.52 10.05 -14.76
C LEU A 335 26.09 9.51 -14.70
N TYR A 336 25.69 8.91 -13.58
CA TYR A 336 24.34 8.38 -13.40
C TYR A 336 23.27 9.47 -13.37
N THR A 337 23.53 10.59 -12.71
CA THR A 337 22.54 11.65 -12.49
C THR A 337 22.65 12.81 -13.47
N GLY A 338 23.80 13.00 -14.12
CA GLY A 338 24.12 14.21 -14.90
C GLY A 338 24.58 15.39 -14.03
N CYS A 339 24.77 15.19 -12.72
CA CYS A 339 25.11 16.28 -11.80
C CYS A 339 26.56 16.74 -11.95
N GLY A 340 26.81 18.04 -11.78
CA GLY A 340 28.15 18.64 -11.90
C GLY A 340 28.59 18.95 -13.33
N GLY A 341 27.63 19.12 -14.26
CA GLY A 341 27.90 19.51 -15.65
C GLY A 341 28.38 18.36 -16.54
N VAL A 342 28.12 17.12 -16.12
CA VAL A 342 28.50 15.90 -16.85
C VAL A 342 27.32 15.41 -17.67
N VAL A 343 27.56 14.94 -18.89
CA VAL A 343 26.52 14.28 -19.68
C VAL A 343 26.14 12.97 -18.98
N LYS A 344 24.84 12.77 -18.74
CA LYS A 344 24.31 11.56 -18.12
C LYS A 344 24.62 10.34 -18.99
N ASP A 345 25.36 9.38 -18.43
CA ASP A 345 25.79 8.14 -19.09
C ASP A 345 25.68 6.97 -18.09
N ILE A 346 24.52 6.31 -18.10
CA ILE A 346 24.22 5.21 -17.19
C ILE A 346 25.08 3.96 -17.46
N PRO A 347 25.31 3.53 -18.73
CA PRO A 347 26.25 2.47 -19.02
C PRO A 347 27.65 2.72 -18.45
N GLU A 348 28.23 3.90 -18.65
CA GLU A 348 29.57 4.21 -18.16
C GLU A 348 29.63 4.27 -16.63
N ALA A 349 28.59 4.81 -15.98
CA ALA A 349 28.45 4.76 -14.53
C ALA A 349 28.49 3.33 -13.99
N LEU A 350 27.74 2.42 -14.64
CA LEU A 350 27.69 1.01 -14.26
C LEU A 350 29.04 0.33 -14.46
N THR A 351 29.70 0.54 -15.61
CA THR A 351 31.04 0.02 -15.90
C THR A 351 32.05 0.49 -14.84
N THR A 352 32.00 1.78 -14.47
CA THR A 352 32.87 2.37 -13.45
C THR A 352 32.72 1.65 -12.10
N TRP A 353 31.49 1.39 -11.66
CA TRP A 353 31.26 0.65 -10.41
C TRP A 353 31.57 -0.83 -10.51
N GLN A 354 31.35 -1.45 -11.68
CA GLN A 354 31.71 -2.85 -11.92
C GLN A 354 33.21 -3.07 -11.82
N HIS A 355 34.02 -2.10 -12.21
CA HIS A 355 35.47 -2.18 -12.07
C HIS A 355 35.91 -2.24 -10.59
N ILE A 356 35.11 -1.71 -9.65
CA ILE A 356 35.35 -1.84 -8.20
C ILE A 356 34.96 -3.22 -7.69
N THR A 357 33.88 -3.81 -8.22
CA THR A 357 33.31 -5.07 -7.72
C THR A 357 33.81 -6.32 -8.46
N SER A 358 34.48 -6.17 -9.60
CA SER A 358 34.86 -7.29 -10.46
C SER A 358 36.14 -7.97 -9.96
N PRO A 359 36.13 -9.29 -9.75
CA PRO A 359 37.34 -10.03 -9.37
C PRO A 359 38.36 -10.13 -10.51
N SER A 360 37.91 -10.02 -11.77
CA SER A 360 38.75 -10.19 -12.97
C SER A 360 39.63 -8.99 -13.31
N SER A 361 39.39 -7.84 -12.68
CA SER A 361 40.20 -6.64 -12.84
C SER A 361 40.40 -6.00 -11.48
N PRO A 362 41.10 -6.70 -10.57
CA PRO A 362 41.22 -6.23 -9.21
C PRO A 362 41.99 -4.90 -9.23
N PRO A 363 41.50 -3.87 -8.53
CA PRO A 363 42.31 -2.69 -8.29
C PRO A 363 43.65 -3.11 -7.66
N SER A 364 44.68 -2.29 -7.83
CA SER A 364 46.02 -2.54 -7.29
C SER A 364 46.02 -2.79 -5.77
N GLN A 365 44.97 -2.36 -5.08
CA GLN A 365 44.68 -2.68 -3.68
C GLN A 365 43.23 -3.15 -3.55
N PRO A 366 42.94 -4.13 -2.67
CA PRO A 366 41.57 -4.58 -2.45
C PRO A 366 40.69 -3.44 -1.95
N PRO A 367 39.45 -3.30 -2.45
CA PRO A 367 38.57 -2.21 -2.07
C PRO A 367 38.24 -2.23 -0.58
N PRO A 368 38.26 -1.07 0.11
CA PRO A 368 37.72 -0.98 1.45
C PRO A 368 36.28 -1.52 1.47
N ARG A 369 35.95 -2.33 2.48
CA ARG A 369 34.65 -3.01 2.61
C ARG A 369 33.46 -2.07 2.37
N ARG A 370 33.53 -0.84 2.91
CA ARG A 370 32.51 0.19 2.74
C ARG A 370 32.36 0.65 1.28
N ILE A 371 33.46 0.90 0.59
CA ILE A 371 33.45 1.33 -0.83
C ILE A 371 32.88 0.22 -1.70
N LEU A 372 33.28 -1.03 -1.45
CA LEU A 372 32.74 -2.20 -2.14
C LEU A 372 31.22 -2.32 -1.93
N ALA A 373 30.75 -2.15 -0.69
CA ALA A 373 29.32 -2.19 -0.38
C ALA A 373 28.51 -1.07 -1.06
N ILE A 374 29.06 0.14 -1.13
CA ILE A 374 28.44 1.28 -1.84
C ILE A 374 28.37 0.99 -3.34
N ALA A 375 29.45 0.47 -3.94
CA ALA A 375 29.47 0.11 -5.37
C ALA A 375 28.35 -0.91 -5.69
N TYR A 376 28.21 -1.96 -4.88
CA TYR A 376 27.12 -2.92 -5.03
C TYR A 376 25.73 -2.29 -4.86
N ALA A 377 25.52 -1.41 -3.88
CA ALA A 377 24.25 -0.72 -3.70
C ALA A 377 23.90 0.19 -4.90
N LEU A 378 24.88 0.87 -5.49
CA LEU A 378 24.72 1.70 -6.69
C LEU A 378 24.38 0.85 -7.92
N GLN A 379 25.06 -0.30 -8.11
CA GLN A 379 24.70 -1.26 -9.15
C GLN A 379 23.26 -1.77 -8.97
N ALA A 380 22.88 -2.09 -7.73
CA ALA A 380 21.53 -2.53 -7.40
C ALA A 380 20.47 -1.50 -7.81
N LYS A 381 20.75 -0.19 -7.61
CA LYS A 381 19.87 0.90 -8.07
C LYS A 381 19.73 0.93 -9.59
N VAL A 382 20.83 0.84 -10.34
CA VAL A 382 20.80 0.85 -11.82
C VAL A 382 19.96 -0.31 -12.34
N TYR A 383 20.24 -1.52 -11.86
CA TYR A 383 19.53 -2.71 -12.31
C TYR A 383 18.05 -2.66 -11.92
N LYS A 384 17.71 -2.16 -10.72
CA LYS A 384 16.32 -1.96 -10.34
C LYS A 384 15.61 -0.98 -11.28
N ASP A 385 16.25 0.14 -11.62
CA ASP A 385 15.65 1.12 -12.53
C ASP A 385 15.50 0.54 -13.95
N ARG A 386 16.48 -0.23 -14.43
CA ARG A 386 16.40 -0.97 -15.70
C ARG A 386 15.27 -1.99 -15.71
N ALA A 387 15.06 -2.68 -14.59
CA ALA A 387 13.96 -3.63 -14.43
C ALA A 387 12.57 -2.99 -14.59
N HIS A 388 12.47 -1.66 -14.47
CA HIS A 388 11.22 -0.89 -14.51
C HIS A 388 11.19 0.17 -15.61
N VAL A 389 12.02 0.05 -16.66
CA VAL A 389 12.05 1.03 -17.77
C VAL A 389 10.67 1.19 -18.40
N ASN A 390 9.91 0.10 -18.50
CA ASN A 390 8.50 0.13 -18.86
C ASN A 390 7.66 -0.19 -17.62
N LYS A 391 6.71 0.68 -17.27
CA LYS A 391 5.81 0.45 -16.13
C LYS A 391 4.96 -0.82 -16.28
N GLU A 392 4.85 -1.35 -17.50
CA GLU A 392 4.03 -2.51 -17.84
C GLU A 392 4.82 -3.82 -17.95
N THR A 393 6.17 -3.76 -18.00
CA THR A 393 7.01 -4.96 -18.15
C THR A 393 8.13 -4.96 -17.11
N ILE A 394 8.39 -6.14 -16.54
CA ILE A 394 9.48 -6.33 -15.57
C ILE A 394 10.56 -7.18 -16.23
N GLN A 395 11.76 -6.61 -16.38
CA GLN A 395 12.93 -7.36 -16.82
C GLN A 395 13.46 -8.18 -15.63
N ILE A 396 13.13 -9.47 -15.58
CA ILE A 396 13.47 -10.32 -14.43
C ILE A 396 14.98 -10.45 -14.26
N ASP A 397 15.74 -10.48 -15.35
CA ASP A 397 17.20 -10.56 -15.26
C ASP A 397 17.81 -9.35 -14.56
N ASP A 398 17.31 -8.16 -14.86
CA ASP A 398 17.75 -6.94 -14.19
C ASP A 398 17.27 -6.92 -12.73
N LEU A 399 16.05 -7.37 -12.43
CA LEU A 399 15.63 -7.50 -11.04
C LEU A 399 16.50 -8.50 -10.25
N ARG A 400 16.87 -9.62 -10.87
CA ARG A 400 17.77 -10.62 -10.27
C ARG A 400 19.16 -10.04 -10.05
N ARG A 401 19.73 -9.35 -11.04
CA ARG A 401 21.02 -8.65 -10.89
C ARG A 401 20.98 -7.59 -9.80
N ALA A 402 19.86 -6.86 -9.70
CA ALA A 402 19.64 -5.91 -8.62
C ALA A 402 19.64 -6.61 -7.24
N ALA A 403 18.96 -7.76 -7.14
CA ALA A 403 18.88 -8.54 -5.92
C ALA A 403 20.24 -9.17 -5.54
N ILE A 404 21.02 -9.67 -6.49
CA ILE A 404 22.39 -10.17 -6.27
C ILE A 404 23.30 -9.04 -5.78
N ALA A 405 23.26 -7.86 -6.42
CA ALA A 405 24.05 -6.72 -5.98
C ALA A 405 23.60 -6.24 -4.58
N ALA A 406 22.29 -6.22 -4.30
CA ALA A 406 21.79 -5.89 -2.97
C ALA A 406 22.20 -6.90 -1.88
N ASP A 407 22.20 -8.19 -2.21
CA ASP A 407 22.69 -9.27 -1.34
C ASP A 407 24.19 -9.10 -1.05
N ALA A 408 24.99 -8.83 -2.08
CA ALA A 408 26.42 -8.55 -1.93
C ALA A 408 26.68 -7.30 -1.06
N ALA A 409 25.91 -6.21 -1.24
CA ALA A 409 26.02 -5.04 -0.37
C ALA A 409 25.69 -5.36 1.11
N ALA A 410 24.64 -6.16 1.33
CA ALA A 410 24.24 -6.63 2.65
C ALA A 410 25.31 -7.55 3.28
N ALA A 411 25.93 -8.43 2.50
CA ALA A 411 27.05 -9.28 2.94
C ALA A 411 28.27 -8.43 3.36
N GLN A 412 28.49 -7.30 2.67
CA GLN A 412 29.50 -6.31 3.08
C GLN A 412 29.08 -5.46 4.30
N GLY A 413 27.90 -5.70 4.88
CA GLY A 413 27.44 -5.07 6.13
C GLY A 413 26.78 -3.70 5.94
N LEU A 414 26.55 -3.25 4.70
CA LEU A 414 25.86 -2.01 4.42
C LEU A 414 24.40 -2.31 4.03
N VAL A 415 23.47 -1.93 4.90
CA VAL A 415 22.03 -2.02 4.61
C VAL A 415 21.51 -0.63 4.31
N THR A 416 21.30 -0.34 3.04
CA THR A 416 20.81 0.96 2.56
C THR A 416 19.30 0.90 2.25
N PRO A 417 18.63 2.05 2.06
CA PRO A 417 17.24 2.06 1.60
C PRO A 417 17.02 1.29 0.29
N ILE A 418 17.95 1.33 -0.67
CA ILE A 418 17.80 0.57 -1.93
C ILE A 418 17.84 -0.95 -1.70
N VAL A 419 18.71 -1.43 -0.80
CA VAL A 419 18.79 -2.85 -0.43
C VAL A 419 17.47 -3.34 0.16
N LEU A 420 16.90 -2.60 1.11
CA LEU A 420 15.60 -2.93 1.71
C LEU A 420 14.46 -2.86 0.69
N ASN A 421 14.50 -1.87 -0.21
CA ASN A 421 13.46 -1.71 -1.21
C ASN A 421 13.47 -2.86 -2.24
N ILE A 422 14.64 -3.33 -2.66
CA ILE A 422 14.77 -4.51 -3.53
C ILE A 422 14.27 -5.77 -2.80
N ALA A 423 14.65 -5.95 -1.53
CA ALA A 423 14.16 -7.07 -0.73
C ALA A 423 12.64 -7.05 -0.56
N GLN A 424 12.05 -5.88 -0.28
CA GLN A 424 10.61 -5.68 -0.22
C GLN A 424 9.95 -6.05 -1.54
N TYR A 425 10.48 -5.55 -2.65
CA TYR A 425 9.92 -5.79 -3.98
C TYR A 425 9.95 -7.27 -4.35
N ALA A 426 11.07 -7.96 -4.06
CA ALA A 426 11.20 -9.40 -4.30
C ALA A 426 10.38 -10.26 -3.30
N ALA A 427 10.03 -9.72 -2.14
CA ALA A 427 9.19 -10.39 -1.13
C ALA A 427 7.69 -10.13 -1.32
N MET A 428 7.30 -9.04 -1.98
CA MET A 428 5.89 -8.71 -2.20
C MET A 428 5.23 -9.74 -3.13
N PRO A 429 3.98 -10.14 -2.85
CA PRO A 429 3.16 -10.85 -3.81
C PRO A 429 3.01 -9.98 -5.07
N LEU A 430 2.98 -10.59 -6.25
CA LEU A 430 2.92 -9.91 -7.56
C LEU A 430 1.61 -9.12 -7.82
N GLY A 431 0.86 -8.74 -6.78
CA GLY A 431 -0.39 -7.98 -6.90
C GLY A 431 -1.52 -8.77 -7.58
N LEU A 432 -1.44 -10.10 -7.52
CA LEU A 432 -2.38 -11.02 -8.14
C LEU A 432 -3.43 -11.44 -7.08
N PRO A 433 -4.74 -11.37 -7.38
CA PRO A 433 -5.81 -11.35 -6.37
C PRO A 433 -6.30 -12.75 -5.92
N SER A 434 -5.40 -13.69 -5.68
CA SER A 434 -5.71 -15.03 -5.16
C SER A 434 -4.61 -15.46 -4.18
N ASN A 435 -4.98 -16.20 -3.14
CA ASN A 435 -4.14 -16.50 -1.97
C ASN A 435 -3.00 -17.49 -2.28
N ALA A 436 -2.68 -17.71 -3.57
CA ALA A 436 -1.70 -18.67 -4.06
C ALA A 436 -0.36 -18.05 -4.53
N TYR A 437 -0.18 -16.73 -4.55
CA TYR A 437 0.99 -16.16 -5.24
C TYR A 437 2.31 -16.23 -4.46
N GLN A 438 3.24 -16.96 -5.05
CA GLN A 438 4.62 -17.04 -4.65
C GLN A 438 5.32 -15.70 -4.92
N SER A 439 5.86 -15.08 -3.87
CA SER A 439 6.84 -13.99 -3.97
C SER A 439 8.07 -14.47 -4.75
N PHE A 440 8.78 -13.59 -5.47
CA PHE A 440 10.05 -13.94 -6.15
C PHE A 440 11.04 -14.66 -5.23
N LYS A 441 11.02 -14.32 -3.93
CA LYS A 441 11.75 -15.02 -2.87
C LYS A 441 11.68 -16.56 -2.90
N LYS A 442 10.59 -17.15 -3.38
CA LYS A 442 10.42 -18.62 -3.46
C LYS A 442 11.09 -19.24 -4.68
N LEU A 443 11.42 -18.45 -5.69
CA LEU A 443 12.15 -18.94 -6.86
C LEU A 443 13.59 -19.33 -6.46
N PRO A 444 14.15 -20.45 -6.95
CA PRO A 444 15.48 -20.92 -6.56
C PRO A 444 16.59 -19.86 -6.70
N GLU A 445 16.52 -19.02 -7.73
CA GLU A 445 17.49 -17.97 -8.04
C GLU A 445 17.48 -16.81 -7.05
N PHE A 446 16.37 -16.62 -6.33
CA PHE A 446 16.23 -15.62 -5.28
C PHE A 446 16.38 -16.25 -3.90
N ALA A 447 16.04 -17.53 -3.73
CA ALA A 447 16.13 -18.24 -2.47
C ALA A 447 17.56 -18.28 -1.90
N CYS A 448 18.57 -18.29 -2.78
CA CYS A 448 19.99 -18.28 -2.39
C CYS A 448 20.52 -16.93 -1.87
N LEU A 449 19.74 -15.85 -1.92
CA LEU A 449 20.15 -14.50 -1.49
C LEU A 449 20.07 -14.34 0.04
N THR A 450 20.93 -15.08 0.75
CA THR A 450 20.81 -15.29 2.20
C THR A 450 20.96 -14.01 3.03
N ASP A 451 21.85 -13.11 2.63
CA ASP A 451 22.12 -11.87 3.35
C ASP A 451 20.99 -10.85 3.13
N LEU A 452 20.47 -10.76 1.90
CA LEU A 452 19.29 -9.95 1.56
C LEU A 452 18.08 -10.36 2.41
N TRP A 453 17.81 -11.66 2.53
CA TRP A 453 16.69 -12.15 3.34
C TRP A 453 16.93 -12.03 4.84
N ARG A 454 18.19 -12.05 5.29
CA ARG A 454 18.55 -11.78 6.69
C ARG A 454 18.20 -10.33 7.05
N VAL A 455 18.61 -9.36 6.23
CA VAL A 455 18.34 -7.93 6.49
C VAL A 455 16.85 -7.61 6.36
N TRP A 456 16.14 -8.24 5.42
CA TRP A 456 14.69 -8.09 5.27
C TRP A 456 13.92 -8.57 6.50
N ARG A 457 14.21 -9.78 7.01
CA ARG A 457 13.58 -10.30 8.23
C ARG A 457 13.84 -9.40 9.44
N ARG A 458 15.07 -8.92 9.59
CA ARG A 458 15.42 -7.98 10.65
C ARG A 458 14.57 -6.71 10.57
N ARG A 459 14.44 -6.11 9.37
CA ARG A 459 13.63 -4.89 9.19
C ARG A 459 12.16 -5.13 9.47
N ASN A 460 11.59 -6.25 9.02
CA ASN A 460 10.19 -6.58 9.33
C ASN A 460 9.96 -6.75 10.85
N GLY A 461 10.88 -7.42 11.55
CA GLY A 461 10.81 -7.51 13.01
C GLY A 461 11.01 -6.17 13.74
N GLU A 462 11.72 -5.20 13.14
CA GLU A 462 11.76 -3.81 13.64
C GLU A 462 10.42 -3.12 13.43
N ILE A 463 9.82 -3.21 12.24
CA ILE A 463 8.52 -2.62 11.91
C ILE A 463 7.42 -3.18 12.83
N GLU A 464 7.39 -4.50 13.04
CA GLU A 464 6.45 -5.16 13.95
C GLU A 464 6.61 -4.67 15.40
N ARG A 465 7.86 -4.55 15.88
CA ARG A 465 8.13 -4.02 17.24
C ARG A 465 7.73 -2.55 17.37
N GLU A 466 8.00 -1.73 16.35
CA GLU A 466 7.58 -0.33 16.30
C GLU A 466 6.05 -0.21 16.27
N GLN A 467 5.36 -1.11 15.56
CA GLN A 467 3.90 -1.18 15.54
C GLN A 467 3.36 -1.57 16.91
N GLN A 468 3.83 -2.68 17.49
CA GLN A 468 3.42 -3.10 18.84
C GLN A 468 3.72 -2.04 19.91
N ALA A 469 4.87 -1.35 19.83
CA ALA A 469 5.20 -0.28 20.75
C ALA A 469 4.27 0.93 20.60
N ARG A 470 3.85 1.24 19.38
CA ARG A 470 2.80 2.25 19.11
C ARG A 470 1.47 1.80 19.71
N ASP A 471 1.04 0.57 19.44
CA ASP A 471 -0.22 0.03 19.93
C ASP A 471 -0.27 0.02 21.47
N ARG A 472 0.84 -0.34 22.14
CA ARG A 472 0.97 -0.24 23.60
C ARG A 472 0.88 1.19 24.12
N LYS A 473 1.44 2.19 23.41
CA LYS A 473 1.33 3.60 23.79
C LYS A 473 -0.11 4.09 23.64
N VAL A 474 -0.77 3.71 22.55
CA VAL A 474 -2.20 3.99 22.31
C VAL A 474 -3.05 3.35 23.39
N ALA A 475 -2.86 2.07 23.69
CA ALA A 475 -3.60 1.36 24.73
C ALA A 475 -3.40 1.95 26.14
N ARG A 476 -2.20 2.43 26.48
CA ARG A 476 -1.91 3.07 27.78
C ARG A 476 -2.57 4.43 27.95
N ALA A 477 -2.80 5.14 26.85
CA ALA A 477 -3.35 6.50 26.88
C ALA A 477 -4.22 6.75 25.65
N PRO A 478 -5.36 6.05 25.50
CA PRO A 478 -6.18 6.13 24.29
C PRO A 478 -6.62 7.57 24.01
N ASN A 479 -6.93 8.32 25.07
CA ASN A 479 -7.32 9.74 24.99
C ASN A 479 -6.19 10.68 24.58
N ALA A 480 -4.92 10.27 24.65
CA ALA A 480 -3.78 11.07 24.18
C ALA A 480 -3.53 10.91 22.67
N TYR A 481 -4.11 9.86 22.08
CA TYR A 481 -3.99 9.52 20.66
C TYR A 481 -5.29 9.72 19.88
N ARG A 482 -6.35 10.19 20.55
CA ARG A 482 -7.65 10.55 19.97
C ARG A 482 -7.93 12.04 20.18
N CYS A 483 -8.58 12.67 19.20
CA CYS A 483 -9.05 14.04 19.39
C CYS A 483 -10.11 14.09 20.49
N ALA A 484 -9.97 15.05 21.41
CA ALA A 484 -10.90 15.24 22.52
C ALA A 484 -12.24 15.86 22.10
N ALA A 485 -12.33 16.42 20.90
CA ALA A 485 -13.56 16.98 20.39
C ALA A 485 -14.56 15.86 20.07
N GLU A 486 -15.74 15.96 20.67
CA GLU A 486 -16.84 15.01 20.50
C GLU A 486 -17.24 14.93 19.01
N GLY A 487 -17.27 13.70 18.45
CA GLY A 487 -17.50 13.46 17.03
C GLY A 487 -16.27 13.56 16.13
N CYS A 488 -15.14 14.08 16.61
CA CYS A 488 -13.99 14.37 15.74
C CYS A 488 -13.29 13.14 15.17
N GLY A 489 -13.28 11.97 15.82
CA GLY A 489 -12.74 10.70 15.27
C GLY A 489 -11.26 10.65 14.87
N ILE A 490 -10.52 11.77 14.91
CA ILE A 490 -9.12 11.80 14.45
C ILE A 490 -8.25 11.05 15.46
N GLU A 491 -7.61 9.97 14.99
CA GLU A 491 -6.53 9.30 15.67
C GLU A 491 -5.18 9.75 15.11
N GLY A 492 -4.19 9.92 15.97
CA GLY A 492 -2.87 10.39 15.57
C GLY A 492 -1.82 9.37 15.88
N THR A 493 -0.88 9.19 14.97
CA THR A 493 0.29 8.36 15.18
C THR A 493 1.32 9.02 16.11
N LYS A 494 1.25 10.36 16.26
CA LYS A 494 2.08 11.14 17.19
C LYS A 494 1.18 12.05 18.06
N LYS A 495 1.54 12.19 19.33
CA LYS A 495 0.83 13.05 20.29
C LYS A 495 0.73 14.51 19.82
N ALA A 496 1.73 14.98 19.06
CA ALA A 496 1.78 16.35 18.56
C ALA A 496 0.93 16.61 17.30
N THR A 497 0.54 15.57 16.55
CA THR A 497 -0.18 15.74 15.27
C THR A 497 -1.70 15.78 15.41
N LEU A 498 -2.24 15.54 16.61
CA LEU A 498 -3.69 15.39 16.86
C LEU A 498 -4.48 16.67 17.01
N LEU A 499 -3.79 17.80 16.96
CA LEU A 499 -4.38 19.05 17.33
C LEU A 499 -4.08 20.08 16.25
N SER A 500 -4.97 20.18 15.26
CA SER A 500 -5.02 21.38 14.45
C SER A 500 -5.16 22.58 15.40
N LYS A 501 -4.48 23.70 15.09
CA LYS A 501 -4.56 24.91 15.92
C LYS A 501 -6.02 25.38 16.13
N GLU A 502 -6.92 25.01 15.21
CA GLU A 502 -8.34 25.30 15.26
C GLU A 502 -9.09 24.42 16.27
N CYS A 503 -8.80 23.12 16.35
CA CYS A 503 -9.35 22.24 17.39
C CYS A 503 -8.87 22.63 18.79
N GLN A 504 -7.59 22.99 18.94
CA GLN A 504 -7.08 23.51 20.23
C GLN A 504 -7.83 24.76 20.66
N LYS A 505 -8.07 25.71 19.75
CA LYS A 505 -8.76 26.97 20.09
C LYS A 505 -10.23 26.77 20.46
N LYS A 506 -10.96 25.94 19.70
CA LYS A 506 -12.39 25.69 19.95
C LYS A 506 -12.64 24.96 21.26
N ASP A 507 -11.78 24.00 21.63
CA ASP A 507 -12.03 23.13 22.78
C ASP A 507 -11.02 23.28 23.93
N TRP A 508 -10.19 24.34 23.93
CA TRP A 508 -9.14 24.54 24.94
C TRP A 508 -9.69 24.49 26.38
N LYS A 509 -10.86 25.07 26.64
CA LYS A 509 -11.45 25.11 27.99
C LYS A 509 -11.79 23.71 28.53
N ARG A 510 -12.22 22.79 27.67
CA ARG A 510 -12.55 21.39 27.99
C ARG A 510 -11.28 20.54 28.01
N HIS A 511 -10.46 20.66 26.96
CA HIS A 511 -9.19 19.95 26.81
C HIS A 511 -8.18 20.25 27.93
N LYS A 512 -8.09 21.50 28.40
CA LYS A 512 -7.16 21.91 29.48
C LYS A 512 -7.38 21.14 30.79
N ARG A 513 -8.59 20.63 31.03
CA ARG A 513 -8.88 19.79 32.21
C ARG A 513 -8.36 18.36 32.05
N MET A 514 -8.33 17.84 30.82
CA MET A 514 -7.90 16.47 30.50
C MET A 514 -6.41 16.37 30.14
N CYS A 515 -5.81 17.46 29.68
CA CYS A 515 -4.40 17.51 29.23
C CYS A 515 -3.41 17.71 30.38
N LYS A 516 -3.87 17.96 31.61
CA LYS A 516 -2.99 18.10 32.79
C LYS A 516 -2.44 16.72 33.20
N PRO A 517 -1.11 16.58 33.42
CA PRO A 517 -0.53 15.39 34.03
C PRO A 517 -1.25 15.09 35.37
N GLY A 518 -1.80 13.88 35.51
CA GLY A 518 -2.56 13.47 36.71
C GLY A 518 -4.07 13.72 36.66
N ALA A 519 -4.63 14.20 35.55
CA ALA A 519 -6.08 14.24 35.39
C ALA A 519 -6.66 12.80 35.46
N PRO A 520 -7.76 12.56 36.21
CA PRO A 520 -8.35 11.24 36.32
C PRO A 520 -8.76 10.77 34.92
N VAL A 521 -8.31 9.57 34.55
CA VAL A 521 -8.79 8.89 33.34
C VAL A 521 -10.31 8.82 33.47
N PHE A 522 -11.04 9.37 32.49
CA PHE A 522 -12.50 9.34 32.50
C PHE A 522 -12.93 7.86 32.54
N ALA A 523 -13.35 7.41 33.72
CA ALA A 523 -13.78 6.04 33.98
C ALA A 523 -15.19 5.86 33.40
N GLY A 524 -15.27 5.71 32.08
CA GLY A 524 -16.45 5.14 31.43
C GLY A 524 -16.45 3.63 31.67
N VAL A 525 -17.37 3.17 32.54
CA VAL A 525 -17.85 1.80 32.73
C VAL A 525 -16.78 0.70 32.57
N SER A 526 -16.10 0.37 33.67
CA SER A 526 -15.28 -0.84 33.80
C SER A 526 -16.10 -2.00 34.38
N THR A 527 -16.15 -3.12 33.66
CA THR A 527 -16.28 -4.46 34.25
C THR A 527 -14.88 -4.94 34.64
N SER A 528 -14.68 -5.15 35.94
CA SER A 528 -13.41 -5.53 36.54
C SER A 528 -13.13 -7.03 36.41
N ASN A 529 -11.87 -7.39 36.15
CA ASN A 529 -11.14 -8.35 36.99
C ASN A 529 -9.64 -8.27 36.70
N GLY A 530 -8.86 -8.17 37.78
CA GLY A 530 -7.41 -8.02 37.75
C GLY A 530 -6.71 -9.33 38.13
N ALA A 531 -5.58 -9.59 37.46
CA ALA A 531 -4.54 -10.48 37.96
C ALA A 531 -3.18 -9.93 37.53
N LYS A 532 -2.27 -9.84 38.51
CA LYS A 532 -0.87 -9.44 38.31
C LYS A 532 -0.03 -10.70 38.10
N THR A 533 0.81 -10.73 37.07
CA THR A 533 1.91 -11.68 36.96
C THR A 533 3.18 -11.00 36.44
N ALA A 534 4.28 -11.27 37.13
CA ALA A 534 5.63 -10.80 36.84
C ALA A 534 6.25 -11.62 35.69
N SER A 535 7.06 -10.97 34.85
CA SER A 535 7.74 -11.60 33.71
C SER A 535 9.26 -11.60 33.92
N GLN A 536 9.82 -12.81 34.02
CA GLN A 536 11.24 -13.11 33.87
C GLN A 536 11.63 -13.09 32.39
N ARG A 537 12.81 -12.56 32.09
CA ARG A 537 13.48 -12.66 30.78
C ARG A 537 14.40 -13.89 30.78
N SER A 538 14.21 -14.80 29.83
CA SER A 538 15.23 -15.73 29.36
C SER A 538 15.72 -15.30 27.97
N SER A 539 17.01 -15.44 27.75
CA SER A 539 17.71 -15.10 26.52
C SER A 539 18.39 -16.37 26.01
N ASP A 540 17.89 -16.93 24.91
CA ASP A 540 18.55 -18.04 24.22
C ASP A 540 19.16 -17.52 22.92
N ALA A 541 20.47 -17.70 22.82
CA ALA A 541 21.30 -17.40 21.67
C ALA A 541 21.21 -18.56 20.67
N VAL A 542 20.83 -18.26 19.42
CA VAL A 542 20.86 -19.22 18.31
C VAL A 542 22.21 -19.10 17.60
N SER A 543 22.99 -20.18 17.65
CA SER A 543 24.22 -20.37 16.89
C SER A 543 23.92 -20.63 15.42
N SER A 544 24.59 -19.87 14.54
CA SER A 544 24.51 -19.98 13.09
C SER A 544 25.55 -20.96 12.56
N GLU A 545 25.13 -22.14 12.13
CA GLU A 545 25.97 -23.04 11.32
C GLU A 545 26.08 -22.51 9.87
N ARG A 546 27.29 -22.61 9.31
CA ARG A 546 27.61 -22.22 7.93
C ARG A 546 27.06 -23.25 6.95
N SER A 547 26.52 -22.76 5.84
CA SER A 547 25.89 -23.55 4.79
C SER A 547 26.92 -24.09 3.78
N PRO A 548 26.84 -25.35 3.31
CA PRO A 548 27.86 -26.01 2.48
C PRO A 548 27.85 -25.71 0.97
N TRP A 549 27.31 -24.56 0.52
CA TRP A 549 27.05 -24.30 -0.91
C TRP A 549 28.06 -23.36 -1.60
N ASP A 550 29.31 -23.32 -1.12
CA ASP A 550 30.40 -22.58 -1.76
C ASP A 550 31.07 -23.41 -2.89
N GLU A 551 30.31 -23.82 -3.91
CA GLU A 551 30.88 -24.33 -5.17
C GLU A 551 30.50 -23.46 -6.36
N GLU A 552 31.55 -23.16 -7.14
CA GLU A 552 31.69 -22.17 -8.20
C GLU A 552 30.54 -22.06 -9.21
N PHE A 553 29.81 -20.95 -9.18
CA PHE A 553 29.02 -20.48 -10.32
C PHE A 553 29.92 -19.80 -11.35
N LEU A 554 30.33 -20.54 -12.38
CA LEU A 554 30.97 -19.95 -13.55
C LEU A 554 29.96 -19.11 -14.35
N PRO A 555 30.38 -17.99 -14.97
CA PRO A 555 29.51 -17.17 -15.80
C PRO A 555 29.00 -17.96 -17.02
N GLN A 556 27.69 -18.17 -17.13
CA GLN A 556 27.08 -18.63 -18.38
C GLN A 556 26.99 -17.46 -19.36
N ASP A 557 27.38 -17.70 -20.62
CA ASP A 557 27.20 -16.73 -21.70
C ASP A 557 25.73 -16.28 -21.79
N PRO A 558 25.46 -14.98 -22.00
CA PRO A 558 24.09 -14.49 -22.11
C PRO A 558 23.42 -15.11 -23.33
N GLY A 559 22.52 -16.06 -23.09
CA GLY A 559 21.73 -16.71 -24.13
C GLY A 559 20.78 -15.73 -24.82
N ARG A 560 20.17 -16.18 -25.92
CA ARG A 560 19.12 -15.43 -26.65
C ARG A 560 18.01 -15.02 -25.68
N GLU A 561 17.65 -13.74 -25.67
CA GLU A 561 16.52 -13.21 -24.87
C GLU A 561 15.23 -13.95 -25.21
N ARG A 562 14.52 -14.40 -24.16
CA ARG A 562 13.24 -15.09 -24.26
C ARG A 562 12.20 -14.25 -23.55
N MET A 563 11.04 -14.12 -24.17
CA MET A 563 9.91 -13.39 -23.62
C MET A 563 8.75 -14.34 -23.45
N ILE A 564 8.15 -14.34 -22.27
CA ILE A 564 6.86 -14.97 -22.01
C ILE A 564 5.85 -13.90 -21.67
N THR A 565 4.68 -14.08 -22.24
CA THR A 565 3.50 -13.27 -21.96
C THR A 565 2.70 -14.06 -20.93
N VAL A 566 2.76 -13.65 -19.68
CA VAL A 566 2.02 -14.29 -18.61
C VAL A 566 0.70 -13.56 -18.44
N PRO A 567 -0.45 -14.22 -18.66
CA PRO A 567 -1.73 -13.59 -18.39
C PRO A 567 -1.74 -13.27 -16.91
N THR A 568 -1.84 -11.99 -16.56
CA THR A 568 -1.78 -11.58 -15.17
C THR A 568 -3.03 -12.17 -14.49
N PRO A 569 -2.90 -13.03 -13.48
CA PRO A 569 -4.06 -13.66 -12.87
C PRO A 569 -5.03 -12.67 -12.24
N GLY A 570 -6.34 -12.90 -12.40
CA GLY A 570 -7.37 -11.91 -12.08
C GLY A 570 -7.22 -10.59 -12.86
N ARG A 571 -6.35 -10.59 -13.88
CA ARG A 571 -5.94 -9.44 -14.66
C ARG A 571 -5.94 -9.72 -16.16
N PRO A 572 -7.11 -9.87 -16.76
CA PRO A 572 -7.25 -11.02 -17.61
C PRO A 572 -6.59 -10.89 -19.04
N GLY A 573 -5.87 -9.87 -19.45
CA GLY A 573 -5.37 -9.67 -20.86
C GLY A 573 -4.49 -8.44 -21.01
N HIS A 574 -4.23 -7.83 -19.87
CA HIS A 574 -2.95 -7.35 -19.45
C HIS A 574 -2.16 -8.62 -19.20
N SER A 575 -1.29 -8.88 -20.13
CA SER A 575 -0.21 -9.80 -19.87
C SER A 575 0.93 -9.04 -19.21
N LEU A 576 1.45 -9.57 -18.11
CA LEU A 576 2.77 -9.19 -17.69
C LEU A 576 3.73 -9.84 -18.68
N GLN A 577 4.42 -9.01 -19.47
CA GLN A 577 5.55 -9.49 -20.25
C GLN A 577 6.73 -9.62 -19.31
N ILE A 578 7.21 -10.86 -19.23
CA ILE A 578 8.40 -11.24 -18.50
C ILE A 578 9.42 -11.63 -19.56
N SER A 579 10.55 -10.94 -19.57
CA SER A 579 11.69 -11.27 -20.42
C SER A 579 12.90 -11.67 -19.58
N SER A 580 13.61 -12.66 -20.09
CA SER A 580 14.85 -13.18 -19.50
C SER A 580 15.72 -13.81 -20.58
N SER A 581 17.00 -13.47 -20.55
CA SER A 581 18.12 -14.10 -21.26
C SER A 581 18.76 -15.23 -20.45
N MET A 582 18.57 -15.26 -19.13
CA MET A 582 19.23 -16.21 -18.22
C MET A 582 18.37 -17.40 -17.80
N MET A 583 17.04 -17.30 -17.87
CA MET A 583 16.14 -18.40 -17.53
C MET A 583 16.00 -19.37 -18.72
N THR A 584 16.04 -20.66 -18.42
CA THR A 584 15.77 -21.70 -19.43
C THR A 584 14.30 -21.62 -19.90
N PRO A 585 13.94 -22.12 -21.10
CA PRO A 585 12.54 -22.15 -21.52
C PRO A 585 11.67 -22.97 -20.57
N ALA A 586 12.25 -24.01 -19.95
CA ALA A 586 11.59 -24.79 -18.92
C ALA A 586 11.27 -23.93 -17.69
N MET A 587 12.24 -23.17 -17.17
CA MET A 587 12.01 -22.28 -16.02
C MET A 587 11.01 -21.17 -16.31
N LEU A 588 11.03 -20.59 -17.52
CA LEU A 588 10.03 -19.61 -17.94
C LEU A 588 8.64 -20.24 -18.12
N LYS A 589 8.58 -21.48 -18.59
CA LYS A 589 7.34 -22.25 -18.67
C LYS A 589 6.82 -22.59 -17.28
N ASP A 590 7.67 -23.04 -16.37
CA ASP A 590 7.32 -23.32 -14.97
C ASP A 590 6.85 -22.05 -14.28
N LEU A 591 7.55 -20.92 -14.45
CA LEU A 591 7.13 -19.61 -13.96
C LEU A 591 5.76 -19.21 -14.54
N LYS A 592 5.54 -19.42 -15.84
CA LYS A 592 4.25 -19.14 -16.49
C LYS A 592 3.13 -20.03 -15.94
N GLU A 593 3.38 -21.33 -15.80
CA GLU A 593 2.42 -22.31 -15.29
C GLU A 593 2.13 -22.08 -13.81
N GLU A 594 3.14 -21.69 -13.03
CA GLU A 594 3.02 -21.34 -11.61
C GLU A 594 2.23 -20.05 -11.43
N ILE A 595 2.51 -19.01 -12.22
CA ILE A 595 1.71 -17.79 -12.20
C ILE A 595 0.29 -18.08 -12.72
N ALA A 596 0.11 -18.95 -13.70
CA ALA A 596 -1.21 -19.31 -14.24
C ALA A 596 -2.01 -20.29 -13.35
N ARG A 597 -1.42 -20.82 -12.27
CA ARG A 597 -2.08 -21.74 -11.35
C ARG A 597 -3.06 -20.94 -10.47
N PRO A 598 -4.38 -21.26 -10.50
CA PRO A 598 -5.44 -20.45 -9.86
C PRO A 598 -5.39 -20.39 -8.33
#